data_AF-A0A415FI94-F1
#
_entry.id   AF-A0A415FI94-F1
#
_cell.length_a   1.000
_cell.length_b   1.000
_cell.length_c   1.000
_cell.angle_alpha   90.00
_cell.angle_beta   90.00
_cell.angle_gamma   90.00
#
_symmetry.space_group_name_H-M   'P 1'
#
loop_
_entity.id
_entity.type
_entity.pdbx_description
1 polymer ?
#
loop_
_entity_poly.entity_id
_entity_poly.type
_entity_poly.pdbx_seq_one_letter_code
_entity_poly.pdbx_strand_id
1 'polypeptide(L)'
;MKAILIFLAGLLFPITFLFGQSAIQKYAGTAMPYPFIKNLSVLNHDGMVPFYINHLGRHGARFPTSGKALEKVRNVLILAEQEKRLTVKGQELLATVLRLSEAFEGQWGELSAVGEQEQKGIAERMLLRYPQIFVDSARIEAIASYIPRCISSMDAFLSGMEKQDSSLVIKKSAGKQYNPLLRFFDLNKPYVYYKEKGDWISLYESFVQDKIVFAPVMKRIFLTSGQETEQEKREFVMALFSIAAILPDTGLPFNMEGIFNDKEWYGYWQTQNLRQYLTKSAAPVGNMLPIAIAWPLLSEFIQTAEQAINGQSDNRVNLRFAHAETVIPFVTLMGIGKTDIQIASPDSVSIYWKDYEIAPMAANVQWVFYRDKDCQVWVKILLNEQEATIPVVTSFFPYYRWEEVCHYLKQRIAISKEILSRFSSKTD
;
A
#
# COMPACT_ATOMS: atom_id res chain seq x y z
N MET A 1 37.80 49.48 -8.13
CA MET A 1 36.44 48.89 -8.04
C MET A 1 36.58 47.39 -8.00
N LYS A 2 36.09 46.74 -6.94
CA LYS A 2 36.21 45.30 -6.69
C LYS A 2 35.23 44.53 -7.59
N ALA A 3 35.72 43.58 -8.37
CA ALA A 3 34.89 42.56 -9.01
C ALA A 3 34.61 41.46 -7.98
N ILE A 4 33.33 41.26 -7.65
CA ILE A 4 32.87 40.20 -6.75
C ILE A 4 32.67 38.94 -7.60
N LEU A 5 33.52 37.93 -7.39
CA LEU A 5 33.30 36.57 -7.87
C LEU A 5 32.26 35.91 -6.94
N ILE A 6 31.07 35.62 -7.46
CA ILE A 6 30.07 34.80 -6.75
C ILE A 6 30.37 33.33 -7.08
N PHE A 7 30.85 32.60 -6.07
CA PHE A 7 31.04 31.15 -6.14
C PHE A 7 29.67 30.48 -5.85
N LEU A 8 29.01 29.96 -6.88
CA LEU A 8 27.83 29.12 -6.70
C LEU A 8 28.28 27.69 -6.37
N ALA A 9 28.31 27.37 -5.07
CA ALA A 9 28.44 26.00 -4.60
C ALA A 9 27.10 25.26 -4.79
N GLY A 10 26.92 24.63 -5.95
CA GLY A 10 25.82 23.71 -6.18
C GLY A 10 26.03 22.44 -5.34
N LEU A 11 25.23 22.28 -4.29
CA LEU A 11 25.02 21.01 -3.59
C LEU A 11 24.35 20.03 -4.58
N LEU A 12 25.16 19.31 -5.35
CA LEU A 12 24.73 18.17 -6.13
C LEU A 12 24.49 17.00 -5.16
N PHE A 13 23.24 16.86 -4.71
CA PHE A 13 22.77 15.58 -4.18
C PHE A 13 22.88 14.55 -5.32
N PRO A 14 23.54 13.40 -5.12
CA PRO A 14 23.56 12.35 -6.12
C PRO A 14 22.19 11.68 -6.11
N ILE A 15 21.27 12.16 -6.94
CA ILE A 15 20.06 11.41 -7.24
C ILE A 15 20.45 10.35 -8.28
N THR A 16 20.81 9.17 -7.79
CA THR A 16 21.01 8.00 -8.65
C THR A 16 19.64 7.52 -9.17
N PHE A 17 19.18 8.15 -10.26
CA PHE A 17 18.06 7.65 -11.06
C PHE A 17 18.52 6.43 -11.87
N LEU A 18 18.42 5.25 -11.27
CA LEU A 18 18.40 3.99 -12.02
C LEU A 18 16.95 3.68 -12.42
N PHE A 19 16.74 3.56 -13.73
CA PHE A 19 15.45 3.30 -14.34
C PHE A 19 14.93 1.89 -13.97
N GLY A 20 13.70 1.83 -13.43
CA GLY A 20 13.03 0.60 -13.00
C GLY A 20 13.17 0.34 -11.49
N GLN A 21 12.10 -0.13 -10.84
CA GLN A 21 12.20 -0.54 -9.45
C GLN A 21 13.17 -1.71 -9.30
N SER A 22 14.14 -1.59 -8.40
CA SER A 22 15.10 -2.67 -8.14
C SER A 22 14.38 -3.88 -7.52
N ALA A 23 14.95 -5.08 -7.66
CA ALA A 23 14.43 -6.28 -7.02
C ALA A 23 14.30 -6.09 -5.49
N ILE A 24 15.27 -5.40 -4.89
CA ILE A 24 15.30 -5.08 -3.45
C ILE A 24 14.13 -4.18 -3.04
N GLN A 25 13.77 -3.18 -3.85
CA GLN A 25 12.60 -2.33 -3.56
C GLN A 25 11.32 -3.17 -3.52
N LYS A 26 11.14 -4.11 -4.46
CA LYS A 26 9.98 -5.02 -4.48
C LYS A 26 9.96 -5.93 -3.26
N TYR A 27 11.12 -6.34 -2.75
CA TYR A 27 11.23 -7.20 -1.57
C TYR A 27 10.83 -6.52 -0.25
N ALA A 28 10.63 -5.19 -0.24
CA ALA A 28 9.95 -4.52 0.86
C ALA A 28 8.42 -4.82 0.91
N GLY A 29 7.86 -5.42 -0.15
CA GLY A 29 6.46 -5.83 -0.22
C GLY A 29 5.51 -4.64 -0.07
N THR A 30 4.58 -4.72 0.89
CA THR A 30 3.72 -3.56 1.23
C THR A 30 4.46 -2.34 1.81
N ALA A 31 5.74 -2.45 2.15
CA ALA A 31 6.61 -1.32 2.52
C ALA A 31 7.44 -0.79 1.33
N MET A 32 7.14 -1.23 0.10
CA MET A 32 7.72 -0.62 -1.08
C MET A 32 7.17 0.80 -1.26
N PRO A 33 8.02 1.84 -1.40
CA PRO A 33 7.58 3.16 -1.84
C PRO A 33 6.77 3.09 -3.13
N TYR A 34 5.89 4.05 -3.35
CA TYR A 34 5.05 4.07 -4.55
C TYR A 34 5.93 4.07 -5.81
N PRO A 35 5.61 3.21 -6.81
CA PRO A 35 6.42 3.12 -8.02
C PRO A 35 6.52 4.45 -8.76
N PHE A 36 7.69 4.68 -9.35
CA PHE A 36 7.83 5.77 -10.30
C PHE A 36 6.90 5.51 -11.50
N ILE A 37 5.96 6.42 -11.72
CA ILE A 37 5.04 6.40 -12.85
C ILE A 37 5.57 7.36 -13.91
N LYS A 38 6.06 6.83 -15.03
CA LYS A 38 6.41 7.66 -16.19
C LYS A 38 5.15 8.37 -16.67
N ASN A 39 5.24 9.66 -16.94
CA ASN A 39 4.16 10.40 -17.60
C ASN A 39 3.92 9.77 -18.97
N LEU A 40 2.86 8.96 -19.07
CA LEU A 40 2.36 8.46 -20.34
C LEU A 40 1.49 9.53 -20.98
N SER A 41 1.56 9.64 -22.30
CA SER A 41 0.60 10.43 -23.08
C SER A 41 -0.80 9.89 -22.81
N VAL A 42 -1.73 10.78 -22.45
CA VAL A 42 -3.15 10.45 -22.32
C VAL A 42 -3.67 10.10 -23.71
N LEU A 43 -3.77 8.81 -24.01
CA LEU A 43 -4.56 8.35 -25.15
C LEU A 43 -6.01 8.27 -24.67
N ASN A 44 -6.71 9.41 -24.66
CA ASN A 44 -8.16 9.36 -24.68
C ASN A 44 -8.56 8.90 -26.07
N HIS A 45 -9.33 7.82 -26.17
CA HIS A 45 -9.86 7.41 -27.45
C HIS A 45 -10.81 8.49 -27.98
N ASP A 46 -10.71 8.81 -29.27
CA ASP A 46 -11.60 9.77 -29.92
C ASP A 46 -13.07 9.45 -29.62
N GLY A 47 -13.80 10.48 -29.17
CA GLY A 47 -15.21 10.38 -28.81
C GLY A 47 -15.51 9.91 -27.39
N MET A 48 -14.52 9.56 -26.56
CA MET A 48 -14.72 9.26 -25.14
C MET A 48 -14.36 10.44 -24.24
N VAL A 49 -15.36 11.01 -23.55
CA VAL A 49 -15.18 12.17 -22.68
C VAL A 49 -15.26 11.75 -21.21
N PRO A 50 -14.16 11.82 -20.44
CA PRO A 50 -14.17 11.57 -19.00
C PRO A 50 -15.03 12.61 -18.25
N PHE A 51 -15.82 12.17 -17.27
CA PHE A 51 -16.73 13.07 -16.53
C PHE A 51 -16.74 12.88 -15.00
N TYR A 52 -16.22 11.75 -14.50
CA TYR A 52 -16.21 11.43 -13.05
C TYR A 52 -15.06 10.49 -12.67
N ILE A 53 -14.45 10.71 -11.50
CA ILE A 53 -13.44 9.81 -10.90
C ILE A 53 -13.88 9.33 -9.52
N ASN A 54 -13.83 8.01 -9.31
CA ASN A 54 -14.03 7.38 -8.01
C ASN A 54 -12.70 6.78 -7.52
N HIS A 55 -12.21 7.20 -6.36
CA HIS A 55 -10.85 6.90 -5.90
C HIS A 55 -10.81 6.32 -4.48
N LEU A 56 -9.92 5.34 -4.28
CA LEU A 56 -9.45 4.85 -2.99
C LEU A 56 -7.92 4.86 -3.00
N GLY A 57 -7.30 5.52 -2.04
CA GLY A 57 -5.86 5.54 -1.84
C GLY A 57 -5.49 5.06 -0.43
N ARG A 58 -4.42 4.28 -0.34
CA ARG A 58 -3.67 4.09 0.91
C ARG A 58 -2.94 5.39 1.23
N HIS A 59 -2.70 5.64 2.52
CA HIS A 59 -1.72 6.65 2.92
C HIS A 59 -0.36 6.47 2.22
N GLY A 60 0.39 7.57 2.08
CA GLY A 60 1.76 7.53 1.53
C GLY A 60 2.77 6.85 2.46
N ALA A 61 4.03 6.83 2.01
CA ALA A 61 5.18 6.37 2.77
C ALA A 61 5.24 7.01 4.17
N ARG A 62 5.62 6.21 5.16
CA ARG A 62 5.48 6.54 6.57
C ARG A 62 6.62 5.99 7.40
N PHE A 63 6.77 6.55 8.59
CA PHE A 63 7.56 5.97 9.65
C PHE A 63 6.96 4.64 10.16
N PRO A 64 7.78 3.76 10.78
CA PRO A 64 7.29 2.54 11.41
C PRO A 64 6.20 2.83 12.44
N THR A 65 5.21 1.95 12.57
CA THR A 65 4.11 2.14 13.54
C THR A 65 4.46 1.73 14.97
N SER A 66 5.63 1.15 15.20
CA SER A 66 6.05 0.64 16.51
C SER A 66 7.57 0.53 16.60
N GLY A 67 8.13 0.84 17.77
CA GLY A 67 9.56 0.69 18.07
C GLY A 67 10.01 -0.73 18.40
N LYS A 68 9.11 -1.70 18.55
CA LYS A 68 9.44 -3.06 19.04
C LYS A 68 10.57 -3.75 18.27
N ALA A 69 10.56 -3.67 16.93
CA ALA A 69 11.62 -4.27 16.11
C ALA A 69 12.97 -3.58 16.34
N LEU A 70 12.97 -2.25 16.39
CA LEU A 70 14.16 -1.45 16.63
C LEU A 70 14.74 -1.69 18.03
N GLU A 71 13.89 -1.71 19.05
CA GLU A 71 14.29 -2.01 20.43
C GLU A 71 14.88 -3.40 20.57
N LYS A 72 14.26 -4.42 19.94
CA LYS A 72 14.78 -5.79 19.94
C LYS A 72 16.18 -5.85 19.33
N VAL A 73 16.37 -5.26 18.15
CA VAL A 73 17.69 -5.24 17.48
C VAL A 73 18.70 -4.45 18.31
N ARG A 74 18.33 -3.26 18.81
CA ARG A 74 19.19 -2.41 19.63
C ARG A 74 19.69 -3.14 20.87
N ASN A 75 18.80 -3.77 21.62
CA ASN A 75 19.15 -4.42 22.88
C ASN A 75 20.12 -5.60 22.66
N VAL A 76 19.88 -6.41 21.63
CA VAL A 76 20.79 -7.52 21.28
C VAL A 76 22.17 -7.01 20.87
N LEU A 77 22.25 -5.94 20.08
CA LEU A 77 23.53 -5.36 19.66
C LEU A 77 24.29 -4.72 20.82
N ILE A 78 23.62 -4.01 21.72
CA ILE A 78 24.24 -3.42 22.92
C ILE A 78 24.85 -4.51 23.80
N LEU A 79 24.11 -5.59 24.05
CA LEU A 79 24.60 -6.71 24.86
C LEU A 79 25.83 -7.36 24.20
N ALA A 80 25.79 -7.57 22.88
CA ALA A 80 26.91 -8.13 22.15
C ALA A 80 28.14 -7.20 22.11
N GLU A 81 27.96 -5.88 22.08
CA GLU A 81 29.05 -4.91 22.21
C GLU A 81 29.73 -5.00 23.58
N GLN A 82 28.94 -5.06 24.66
CA GLN A 82 29.45 -5.22 26.04
C GLN A 82 30.29 -6.50 26.22
N GLU A 83 29.89 -7.56 25.53
CA GLU A 83 30.56 -8.85 25.53
C GLU A 83 31.65 -8.98 24.46
N LYS A 84 31.95 -7.91 23.71
CA LYS A 84 32.94 -7.86 22.61
C LYS A 84 32.70 -8.93 21.52
N ARG A 85 31.44 -9.21 21.24
CA ARG A 85 30.99 -10.22 20.26
C ARG A 85 30.65 -9.66 18.89
N LEU A 86 30.71 -8.35 18.67
CA LEU A 86 30.36 -7.78 17.37
C LEU A 86 31.53 -7.84 16.38
N THR A 87 31.22 -8.10 15.11
CA THR A 87 32.14 -7.84 14.00
C THR A 87 32.22 -6.34 13.73
N VAL A 88 33.13 -5.90 12.85
CA VAL A 88 33.15 -4.51 12.34
C VAL A 88 31.78 -4.12 11.75
N LYS A 89 31.17 -5.02 10.98
CA LYS A 89 29.83 -4.79 10.42
C LYS A 89 28.75 -4.73 11.51
N GLY A 90 28.89 -5.50 12.58
CA GLY A 90 28.02 -5.42 13.76
C GLY A 90 28.11 -4.08 14.49
N GLN A 91 29.32 -3.53 14.63
CA GLN A 91 29.53 -2.20 15.23
C GLN A 91 28.94 -1.08 14.35
N GLU A 92 29.14 -1.14 13.03
CA GLU A 92 28.50 -0.22 12.07
C GLU A 92 26.97 -0.26 12.17
N LEU A 93 26.42 -1.48 12.30
CA LEU A 93 24.98 -1.68 12.47
C LEU A 93 24.49 -1.08 13.80
N LEU A 94 25.20 -1.31 14.92
CA LEU A 94 24.83 -0.73 16.20
C LEU A 94 24.81 0.79 16.14
N ALA A 95 25.86 1.43 15.59
CA ALA A 95 25.90 2.88 15.42
C ALA A 95 24.71 3.39 14.59
N THR A 96 24.33 2.67 13.54
CA THR A 96 23.16 3.00 12.72
C THR A 96 21.85 2.85 13.50
N VAL A 97 21.68 1.76 14.25
CA VAL A 97 20.48 1.48 15.05
C VAL A 97 20.29 2.49 16.19
N LEU A 98 21.37 2.97 16.80
CA LEU A 98 21.31 4.02 17.82
C LEU A 98 20.82 5.35 17.22
N ARG A 99 21.38 5.78 16.09
CA ARG A 99 20.91 6.98 15.39
C ARG A 99 19.46 6.86 14.89
N LEU A 100 19.07 5.67 14.42
CA LEU A 100 17.67 5.41 14.04
C LEU A 100 16.73 5.49 15.24
N SER A 101 17.17 5.08 16.43
CA SER A 101 16.37 5.18 17.65
C SER A 101 16.04 6.64 17.99
N GLU A 102 17.05 7.51 17.88
CA GLU A 102 16.86 8.95 18.08
C GLU A 102 15.98 9.55 16.97
N ALA A 103 16.22 9.17 15.71
CA ALA A 103 15.48 9.72 14.57
C ALA A 103 14.00 9.31 14.52
N PHE A 104 13.64 8.12 15.02
CA PHE A 104 12.25 7.65 15.05
C PHE A 104 11.48 8.07 16.30
N GLU A 105 12.16 8.61 17.31
CA GLU A 105 11.52 9.03 18.55
C GLU A 105 10.42 10.07 18.27
N GLY A 106 9.21 9.79 18.75
CA GLY A 106 8.04 10.65 18.53
C GLY A 106 7.42 10.60 17.12
N GLN A 107 7.99 9.85 16.17
CA GLN A 107 7.52 9.82 14.77
C GLN A 107 6.72 8.55 14.40
N TRP A 108 6.34 7.73 15.39
CA TRP A 108 5.74 6.42 15.15
C TRP A 108 4.44 6.48 14.34
N GLY A 109 4.49 5.99 13.10
CA GLY A 109 3.35 5.88 12.21
C GLY A 109 2.94 7.19 11.52
N GLU A 110 3.75 8.24 11.64
CA GLU A 110 3.59 9.52 10.95
C GLU A 110 3.87 9.39 9.44
N LEU A 111 3.20 10.22 8.64
CA LEU A 111 3.48 10.35 7.22
C LEU A 111 4.86 10.98 7.03
N SER A 112 5.67 10.48 6.10
CA SER A 112 6.98 11.07 5.79
C SER A 112 6.89 12.09 4.65
N ALA A 113 7.96 12.84 4.43
CA ALA A 113 8.09 13.72 3.26
C ALA A 113 8.03 12.93 1.93
N VAL A 114 8.50 11.67 1.92
CA VAL A 114 8.33 10.77 0.77
C VAL A 114 6.84 10.54 0.52
N GLY A 115 6.08 10.21 1.57
CA GLY A 115 4.65 9.96 1.47
C GLY A 115 3.84 11.17 1.03
N GLU A 116 4.21 12.38 1.46
CA GLU A 116 3.62 13.61 0.95
C GLU A 116 3.86 13.77 -0.55
N GLN A 117 5.08 13.53 -1.01
CA GLN A 117 5.45 13.68 -2.42
C GLN A 117 4.76 12.64 -3.31
N GLU A 118 4.58 11.41 -2.80
CA GLU A 118 3.79 10.38 -3.48
C GLU A 118 2.36 10.87 -3.73
N GLN A 119 1.68 11.37 -2.69
CA GLN A 119 0.29 11.84 -2.79
C GLN A 119 0.15 13.06 -3.71
N LYS A 120 1.04 14.05 -3.58
CA LYS A 120 1.11 15.21 -4.47
C LYS A 120 1.32 14.77 -5.93
N GLY A 121 2.23 13.84 -6.16
CA GLY A 121 2.51 13.33 -7.51
C GLY A 121 1.31 12.59 -8.13
N ILE A 122 0.57 11.79 -7.35
CA ILE A 122 -0.65 11.12 -7.84
C ILE A 122 -1.72 12.17 -8.20
N ALA A 123 -1.92 13.17 -7.33
CA ALA A 123 -2.87 14.26 -7.56
C ALA A 123 -2.55 15.06 -8.83
N GLU A 124 -1.29 15.47 -8.99
CA GLU A 124 -0.81 16.22 -10.17
C GLU A 124 -1.02 15.41 -11.45
N ARG A 125 -0.68 14.11 -11.46
CA ARG A 125 -0.91 13.25 -12.62
C ARG A 125 -2.39 13.04 -12.90
N MET A 126 -3.26 12.98 -11.88
CA MET A 126 -4.71 12.88 -12.08
C MET A 126 -5.26 14.12 -12.80
N LEU A 127 -4.88 15.31 -12.37
CA LEU A 127 -5.26 16.57 -13.01
C LEU A 127 -4.76 16.66 -14.46
N LEU A 128 -3.48 16.36 -14.67
CA LEU A 128 -2.86 16.39 -16.00
C LEU A 128 -3.49 15.36 -16.95
N ARG A 129 -3.93 14.20 -16.43
CA ARG A 129 -4.52 13.15 -17.25
C ARG A 129 -5.96 13.45 -17.66
N TYR A 130 -6.72 14.12 -16.80
CA TYR A 130 -8.15 14.30 -16.99
C TYR A 130 -8.60 15.77 -16.84
N PRO A 131 -7.97 16.74 -17.53
CA PRO A 131 -8.26 18.16 -17.33
C PRO A 131 -9.74 18.50 -17.52
N GLN A 132 -10.44 17.77 -18.40
CA GLN A 132 -11.87 17.93 -18.67
C GLN A 132 -12.79 17.64 -17.46
N ILE A 133 -12.32 16.84 -16.48
CA ILE A 133 -13.08 16.57 -15.24
C ILE A 133 -12.99 17.77 -14.27
N PHE A 134 -11.92 18.55 -14.36
CA PHE A 134 -11.55 19.56 -13.37
C PHE A 134 -11.88 21.00 -13.78
N VAL A 135 -12.56 21.20 -14.92
CA VAL A 135 -13.03 22.53 -15.37
C VAL A 135 -14.20 23.04 -14.54
N ASP A 136 -14.51 24.34 -14.68
CA ASP A 136 -15.73 24.99 -14.18
C ASP A 136 -15.99 24.81 -12.66
N SER A 137 -14.97 25.06 -11.84
CA SER A 137 -15.05 24.90 -10.37
C SER A 137 -15.49 23.48 -9.96
N ALA A 138 -14.88 22.46 -10.57
CA ALA A 138 -15.19 21.07 -10.31
C ALA A 138 -15.25 20.74 -8.81
N ARG A 139 -16.30 20.02 -8.41
CA ARG A 139 -16.57 19.67 -7.02
C ARG A 139 -15.92 18.36 -6.65
N ILE A 140 -15.17 18.37 -5.56
CA ILE A 140 -14.39 17.24 -5.06
C ILE A 140 -14.82 16.95 -3.63
N GLU A 141 -15.15 15.70 -3.34
CA GLU A 141 -15.37 15.24 -1.97
C GLU A 141 -14.27 14.28 -1.56
N ALA A 142 -13.61 14.58 -0.45
CA ALA A 142 -12.52 13.78 0.08
C ALA A 142 -12.83 13.31 1.51
N ILE A 143 -12.70 12.01 1.75
CA ILE A 143 -12.85 11.42 3.08
C ILE A 143 -11.60 10.65 3.50
N ALA A 144 -11.30 10.66 4.79
CA ALA A 144 -10.22 9.85 5.36
C ALA A 144 -10.67 9.07 6.61
N SER A 145 -9.98 7.96 6.89
CA SER A 145 -10.08 7.34 8.21
C SER A 145 -9.55 8.29 9.30
N TYR A 146 -9.85 8.02 10.57
CA TYR A 146 -9.39 8.86 11.69
C TYR A 146 -7.88 8.78 11.96
N ILE A 147 -7.13 7.95 11.23
CA ILE A 147 -5.70 7.74 11.47
C ILE A 147 -4.90 8.93 10.90
N PRO A 148 -4.03 9.60 11.69
CA PRO A 148 -3.34 10.83 11.29
C PRO A 148 -2.69 10.77 9.90
N ARG A 149 -1.85 9.76 9.62
CA ARG A 149 -1.21 9.60 8.30
C ARG A 149 -2.18 9.49 7.11
N CYS A 150 -3.43 9.04 7.31
CA CYS A 150 -4.44 9.02 6.26
C CYS A 150 -5.01 10.41 6.02
N ILE A 151 -5.23 11.19 7.08
CA ILE A 151 -5.63 12.59 7.02
C ILE A 151 -4.53 13.42 6.37
N SER A 152 -3.27 13.28 6.80
CA SER A 152 -2.13 13.97 6.19
C SER A 152 -1.94 13.60 4.73
N SER A 153 -2.22 12.34 4.34
CA SER A 153 -2.17 11.93 2.93
C SER A 153 -3.27 12.58 2.09
N MET A 154 -4.49 12.66 2.64
CA MET A 154 -5.59 13.41 2.02
C MET A 154 -5.21 14.88 1.84
N ASP A 155 -4.69 15.53 2.87
CA ASP A 155 -4.29 16.93 2.82
C ASP A 155 -3.14 17.16 1.82
N ALA A 156 -2.15 16.28 1.76
CA ALA A 156 -1.07 16.36 0.77
C ALA A 156 -1.58 16.21 -0.67
N PHE A 157 -2.51 15.29 -0.89
CA PHE A 157 -3.15 15.09 -2.19
C PHE A 157 -3.96 16.33 -2.63
N LEU A 158 -4.82 16.84 -1.74
CA LEU A 158 -5.64 18.03 -2.00
C LEU A 158 -4.78 19.27 -2.21
N SER A 159 -3.71 19.46 -1.45
CA SER A 159 -2.74 20.54 -1.66
C SER A 159 -2.07 20.44 -3.03
N GLY A 160 -1.75 19.22 -3.49
CA GLY A 160 -1.27 18.98 -4.85
C GLY A 160 -2.28 19.40 -5.93
N MET A 161 -3.58 19.21 -5.66
CA MET A 161 -4.65 19.64 -6.56
C MET A 161 -4.83 21.18 -6.57
N GLU A 162 -5.00 21.79 -5.40
CA GLU A 162 -5.22 23.23 -5.23
C GLU A 162 -4.07 24.08 -5.77
N LYS A 163 -2.84 23.57 -5.69
CA LYS A 163 -1.66 24.24 -6.26
C LYS A 163 -1.75 24.39 -7.78
N GLN A 164 -2.38 23.43 -8.46
CA GLN A 164 -2.54 23.43 -9.91
C GLN A 164 -3.81 24.17 -10.33
N ASP A 165 -4.89 24.04 -9.56
CA ASP A 165 -6.15 24.73 -9.81
C ASP A 165 -6.82 25.14 -8.49
N SER A 166 -6.79 26.44 -8.20
CA SER A 166 -7.39 27.01 -7.00
C SER A 166 -8.91 27.25 -7.12
N SER A 167 -9.51 26.96 -8.28
CA SER A 167 -10.96 27.12 -8.50
C SER A 167 -11.79 25.91 -8.03
N LEU A 168 -11.12 24.79 -7.72
CA LEU A 168 -11.74 23.55 -7.26
C LEU A 168 -12.56 23.78 -5.98
N VAL A 169 -13.75 23.20 -5.93
CA VAL A 169 -14.62 23.27 -4.76
C VAL A 169 -14.48 21.99 -3.96
N ILE A 170 -13.67 22.04 -2.90
CA ILE A 170 -13.29 20.86 -2.12
C ILE A 170 -14.07 20.79 -0.81
N LYS A 171 -14.75 19.67 -0.59
CA LYS A 171 -15.31 19.29 0.71
C LYS A 171 -14.48 18.14 1.27
N LYS A 172 -13.89 18.34 2.46
CA LYS A 172 -13.11 17.30 3.14
C LYS A 172 -13.67 16.96 4.51
N SER A 173 -13.59 15.69 4.90
CA SER A 173 -13.97 15.21 6.22
C SER A 173 -13.18 13.95 6.60
N ALA A 174 -12.99 13.73 7.89
CA ALA A 174 -12.34 12.53 8.39
C ALA A 174 -12.97 12.09 9.71
N GLY A 175 -12.80 10.81 10.05
CA GLY A 175 -13.15 10.33 11.39
C GLY A 175 -13.73 8.92 11.43
N LYS A 176 -14.19 8.53 12.63
CA LYS A 176 -14.70 7.19 12.93
C LYS A 176 -16.05 6.91 12.25
N GLN A 177 -16.79 7.93 11.84
CA GLN A 177 -18.03 7.79 11.06
C GLN A 177 -17.81 7.03 9.75
N TYR A 178 -16.58 7.03 9.21
CA TYR A 178 -16.21 6.28 8.01
C TYR A 178 -15.67 4.88 8.29
N ASN A 179 -15.63 4.42 9.55
CA ASN A 179 -15.14 3.06 9.88
C ASN A 179 -15.86 1.95 9.08
N PRO A 180 -17.19 1.98 8.87
CA PRO A 180 -17.86 0.97 8.05
C PRO A 180 -17.33 0.85 6.62
N LEU A 181 -16.74 1.92 6.07
CA LEU A 181 -16.22 1.98 4.71
C LEU A 181 -14.70 1.81 4.65
N LEU A 182 -13.96 2.48 5.53
CA LEU A 182 -12.49 2.59 5.45
C LEU A 182 -11.76 1.69 6.44
N ARG A 183 -12.47 1.14 7.43
CA ARG A 183 -11.94 0.27 8.50
C ARG A 183 -12.86 -0.91 8.81
N PHE A 184 -13.55 -1.45 7.81
CA PHE A 184 -14.42 -2.62 7.96
C PHE A 184 -13.72 -3.82 8.62
N PHE A 185 -12.40 -3.91 8.45
CA PHE A 185 -11.51 -4.91 9.04
C PHE A 185 -11.37 -4.83 10.57
N ASP A 186 -11.80 -3.74 11.21
CA ASP A 186 -11.87 -3.65 12.69
C ASP A 186 -13.28 -3.96 13.22
N LEU A 187 -14.30 -3.96 12.34
CA LEU A 187 -15.71 -4.06 12.75
C LEU A 187 -16.24 -5.50 12.66
N ASN A 188 -15.71 -6.30 11.75
CA ASN A 188 -16.16 -7.68 11.58
C ASN A 188 -15.48 -8.61 12.61
N LYS A 189 -16.21 -9.00 13.66
CA LYS A 189 -15.68 -9.84 14.75
C LYS A 189 -15.07 -11.17 14.26
N PRO A 190 -15.71 -11.95 13.36
CA PRO A 190 -15.09 -13.16 12.83
C PRO A 190 -13.74 -12.90 12.15
N TYR A 191 -13.63 -11.84 11.36
CA TYR A 191 -12.37 -11.47 10.72
C TYR A 191 -11.30 -11.03 11.74
N VAL A 192 -11.67 -10.23 12.75
CA VAL A 192 -10.75 -9.83 13.83
C VAL A 192 -10.21 -11.07 14.53
N TYR A 193 -11.08 -12.02 14.90
CA TYR A 193 -10.67 -13.30 15.48
C TYR A 193 -9.75 -14.09 14.54
N TYR A 194 -10.12 -14.22 13.27
CA TYR A 194 -9.30 -14.90 12.26
C TYR A 194 -7.90 -14.27 12.14
N LYS A 195 -7.81 -12.94 12.12
CA LYS A 195 -6.55 -12.21 12.02
C LYS A 195 -5.67 -12.40 13.25
N GLU A 196 -6.27 -12.55 14.44
CA GLU A 196 -5.52 -12.71 15.70
C GLU A 196 -5.17 -14.17 16.03
N LYS A 197 -6.05 -15.12 15.67
CA LYS A 197 -6.01 -16.51 16.16
C LYS A 197 -6.34 -17.57 15.09
N GLY A 198 -6.47 -17.19 13.82
CA GLY A 198 -6.89 -18.10 12.76
C GLY A 198 -5.82 -19.13 12.38
N ASP A 199 -6.28 -20.18 11.67
CA ASP A 199 -5.45 -21.32 11.25
C ASP A 199 -4.30 -20.96 10.29
N TRP A 200 -4.27 -19.72 9.80
CA TRP A 200 -3.16 -19.21 8.99
C TRP A 200 -1.85 -19.08 9.76
N ILE A 201 -1.90 -18.95 11.10
CA ILE A 201 -0.72 -18.69 11.94
C ILE A 201 0.28 -19.83 11.81
N SER A 202 -0.15 -21.08 11.96
CA SER A 202 0.73 -22.25 11.87
C SER A 202 1.35 -22.41 10.48
N LEU A 203 0.56 -22.14 9.43
CA LEU A 203 1.05 -22.11 8.04
C LEU A 203 2.15 -21.05 7.85
N TYR A 204 1.94 -19.85 8.38
CA TYR A 204 2.92 -18.77 8.31
C TYR A 204 4.18 -19.07 9.12
N GLU A 205 4.04 -19.57 10.35
CA GLU A 205 5.18 -19.90 11.22
C GLU A 205 6.06 -21.00 10.62
N SER A 206 5.46 -22.06 10.08
CA SER A 206 6.18 -23.11 9.35
C SER A 206 6.93 -22.54 8.15
N PHE A 207 6.29 -21.67 7.37
CA PHE A 207 6.93 -21.04 6.21
C PHE A 207 8.07 -20.09 6.60
N VAL A 208 7.95 -19.38 7.73
CA VAL A 208 9.04 -18.55 8.28
C VAL A 208 10.22 -19.41 8.71
N GLN A 209 9.97 -20.58 9.32
CA GLN A 209 11.05 -21.50 9.70
C GLN A 209 11.83 -22.01 8.48
N ASP A 210 11.14 -22.27 7.38
CA ASP A 210 11.74 -22.73 6.12
C ASP A 210 12.49 -21.61 5.37
N LYS A 211 11.86 -20.43 5.18
CA LYS A 211 12.41 -19.38 4.30
C LYS A 211 13.43 -18.46 4.98
N ILE A 212 13.38 -18.30 6.30
CA ILE A 212 14.27 -17.36 7.00
C ILE A 212 15.54 -18.05 7.45
N VAL A 213 16.57 -17.89 6.62
CA VAL A 213 17.93 -18.36 6.89
C VAL A 213 18.69 -17.29 7.68
N PHE A 214 18.80 -17.45 9.00
CA PHE A 214 19.43 -16.45 9.88
C PHE A 214 20.93 -16.66 10.07
N ALA A 215 21.46 -17.88 9.98
CA ALA A 215 22.85 -18.18 10.35
C ALA A 215 23.91 -17.35 9.59
N PRO A 216 23.83 -17.15 8.26
CA PRO A 216 24.77 -16.29 7.53
C PRO A 216 24.68 -14.83 7.95
N VAL A 217 23.47 -14.31 8.19
CA VAL A 217 23.23 -12.94 8.67
C VAL A 217 23.86 -12.75 10.05
N MET A 218 23.61 -13.70 10.96
CA MET A 218 24.21 -13.67 12.30
C MET A 218 25.74 -13.68 12.23
N LYS A 219 26.35 -14.51 11.36
CA LYS A 219 27.80 -14.56 11.18
C LYS A 219 28.40 -13.25 10.62
N ARG A 220 27.62 -12.47 9.86
CA ARG A 220 28.08 -11.13 9.40
C ARG A 220 28.13 -10.13 10.55
N ILE A 221 27.26 -10.26 11.55
CA ILE A 221 27.07 -9.28 12.63
C ILE A 221 27.87 -9.66 13.89
N PHE A 222 27.99 -10.95 14.19
CA PHE A 222 28.57 -11.46 15.43
C PHE A 222 29.82 -12.35 15.17
N LEU A 223 30.89 -12.14 15.93
CA LEU A 223 32.11 -12.94 15.97
C LEU A 223 31.86 -14.33 16.59
N THR A 224 31.07 -14.36 17.66
CA THR A 224 30.63 -15.58 18.36
C THR A 224 29.14 -15.50 18.66
N SER A 225 28.46 -16.65 18.61
CA SER A 225 27.06 -16.72 19.06
C SER A 225 27.00 -16.50 20.56
N GLY A 226 25.99 -15.78 21.04
CA GLY A 226 25.65 -15.78 22.46
C GLY A 226 24.83 -17.02 22.83
N GLN A 227 24.10 -16.93 23.94
CA GLN A 227 23.21 -17.98 24.43
C GLN A 227 21.82 -17.97 23.77
N GLU A 228 21.64 -17.22 22.68
CA GLU A 228 20.35 -17.11 22.00
C GLU A 228 19.96 -18.45 21.37
N THR A 229 18.70 -18.82 21.57
CA THR A 229 18.05 -19.94 20.89
C THR A 229 17.94 -19.66 19.38
N GLU A 230 17.77 -20.71 18.57
CA GLU A 230 17.57 -20.55 17.12
C GLU A 230 16.32 -19.69 16.80
N GLN A 231 15.31 -19.74 17.68
CA GLN A 231 14.12 -18.90 17.56
C GLN A 231 14.44 -17.42 17.79
N GLU A 232 15.20 -17.09 18.84
CA GLU A 232 15.61 -15.71 19.12
C GLU A 232 16.49 -15.13 18.00
N LYS A 233 17.40 -15.94 17.44
CA LYS A 233 18.21 -15.54 16.26
C LYS A 233 17.33 -15.22 15.06
N ARG A 234 16.33 -16.06 14.78
CA ARG A 234 15.38 -15.83 13.68
C ARG A 234 14.56 -14.56 13.91
N GLU A 235 14.09 -14.34 15.14
CA GLU A 235 13.34 -13.14 15.50
C GLU A 235 14.18 -11.86 15.40
N PHE A 236 15.45 -11.91 15.79
CA PHE A 236 16.40 -10.81 15.59
C PHE A 236 16.55 -10.47 14.10
N VAL A 237 16.79 -11.48 13.25
CA VAL A 237 16.93 -11.29 11.80
C VAL A 237 15.64 -10.74 11.17
N MET A 238 14.48 -11.25 11.57
CA MET A 238 13.18 -10.73 11.13
C MET A 238 12.94 -9.28 11.56
N ALA A 239 13.32 -8.92 12.78
CA ALA A 239 13.25 -7.55 13.26
C ALA A 239 14.18 -6.63 12.46
N LEU A 240 15.38 -7.09 12.15
CA LEU A 240 16.35 -6.34 11.33
C LEU A 240 15.84 -6.12 9.89
N PHE A 241 15.26 -7.13 9.26
CA PHE A 241 14.57 -6.96 7.97
C PHE A 241 13.42 -5.96 8.06
N SER A 242 12.62 -6.00 9.13
CA SER A 242 11.51 -5.05 9.31
C SER A 242 11.98 -3.60 9.40
N ILE A 243 13.15 -3.34 9.99
CA ILE A 243 13.74 -1.99 10.05
C ILE A 243 14.28 -1.62 8.65
N ALA A 244 15.01 -2.52 8.00
CA ALA A 244 15.56 -2.26 6.68
C ALA A 244 14.47 -2.01 5.63
N ALA A 245 13.35 -2.74 5.69
CA ALA A 245 12.26 -2.65 4.72
C ALA A 245 11.49 -1.33 4.79
N ILE A 246 11.33 -0.74 5.98
CA ILE A 246 10.61 0.53 6.16
C ILE A 246 11.51 1.75 5.96
N LEU A 247 12.83 1.59 5.98
CA LEU A 247 13.76 2.71 5.96
C LEU A 247 13.61 3.63 4.73
N PRO A 248 13.44 3.11 3.50
CA PRO A 248 13.20 3.96 2.32
C PRO A 248 11.96 4.85 2.45
N ASP A 249 10.94 4.39 3.18
CA ASP A 249 9.69 5.13 3.37
C ASP A 249 9.84 6.35 4.28
N THR A 250 10.92 6.43 5.06
CA THR A 250 11.16 7.51 6.01
C THR A 250 11.80 8.74 5.36
N GLY A 251 12.45 8.58 4.20
CA GLY A 251 13.26 9.61 3.57
C GLY A 251 14.57 9.94 4.30
N LEU A 252 14.90 9.21 5.38
CA LEU A 252 16.14 9.42 6.11
C LEU A 252 17.34 8.86 5.33
N PRO A 253 18.50 9.52 5.37
CA PRO A 253 19.70 9.13 4.62
C PRO A 253 20.48 7.99 5.32
N PHE A 254 19.77 6.99 5.84
CA PHE A 254 20.37 5.79 6.41
C PHE A 254 20.24 4.63 5.44
N ASN A 255 21.24 3.75 5.41
CA ASN A 255 21.14 2.48 4.70
C ASN A 255 21.69 1.35 5.58
N MET A 256 21.29 0.12 5.26
CA MET A 256 21.76 -1.11 5.91
C MET A 256 22.48 -2.00 4.88
N GLU A 257 23.30 -1.37 4.03
CA GLU A 257 23.98 -2.06 2.94
C GLU A 257 24.94 -3.15 3.46
N GLY A 258 24.95 -4.28 2.74
CA GLY A 258 25.81 -5.42 3.05
C GLY A 258 25.37 -6.28 4.25
N ILE A 259 24.25 -5.94 4.92
CA ILE A 259 23.68 -6.80 5.97
C ILE A 259 23.00 -8.03 5.35
N PHE A 260 22.22 -7.81 4.30
CA PHE A 260 21.44 -8.84 3.61
C PHE A 260 21.84 -8.94 2.14
N ASN A 261 21.79 -10.15 1.60
CA ASN A 261 21.89 -10.37 0.15
C ASN A 261 20.50 -10.58 -0.49
N ASP A 262 20.46 -10.62 -1.82
CA ASP A 262 19.22 -10.74 -2.58
C ASP A 262 18.41 -12.00 -2.26
N LYS A 263 19.06 -13.14 -2.00
CA LYS A 263 18.36 -14.38 -1.65
C LYS A 263 17.70 -14.29 -0.27
N GLU A 264 18.36 -13.64 0.68
CA GLU A 264 17.83 -13.43 2.03
C GLU A 264 16.66 -12.44 2.00
N TRP A 265 16.77 -11.35 1.22
CA TRP A 265 15.65 -10.44 0.96
C TRP A 265 14.48 -11.13 0.27
N TYR A 266 14.75 -11.99 -0.71
CA TYR A 266 13.72 -12.77 -1.38
C TYR A 266 12.99 -13.70 -0.40
N GLY A 267 13.73 -14.43 0.44
CA GLY A 267 13.15 -15.27 1.49
C GLY A 267 12.29 -14.48 2.47
N TYR A 268 12.78 -13.32 2.94
CA TYR A 268 12.00 -12.40 3.78
C TYR A 268 10.72 -11.95 3.09
N TRP A 269 10.82 -11.44 1.87
CA TRP A 269 9.67 -10.97 1.10
C TRP A 269 8.63 -12.08 0.91
N GLN A 270 9.05 -13.30 0.57
CA GLN A 270 8.13 -14.43 0.41
C GLN A 270 7.31 -14.66 1.69
N THR A 271 7.93 -14.58 2.87
CA THR A 271 7.19 -14.73 4.14
C THR A 271 6.18 -13.60 4.36
N GLN A 272 6.56 -12.35 4.10
CA GLN A 272 5.67 -11.21 4.31
C GLN A 272 4.54 -11.18 3.28
N ASN A 273 4.83 -11.50 2.03
CA ASN A 273 3.86 -11.65 0.96
C ASN A 273 2.83 -12.73 1.31
N LEU A 274 3.29 -13.91 1.78
CA LEU A 274 2.41 -14.96 2.25
C LEU A 274 1.54 -14.48 3.42
N ARG A 275 2.11 -13.76 4.40
CA ARG A 275 1.35 -13.20 5.53
C ARG A 275 0.23 -12.27 5.06
N GLN A 276 0.49 -11.36 4.11
CA GLN A 276 -0.55 -10.46 3.59
C GLN A 276 -1.63 -11.25 2.85
N TYR A 277 -1.24 -12.21 2.01
CA TYR A 277 -2.17 -13.05 1.25
C TYR A 277 -3.09 -13.86 2.18
N LEU A 278 -2.52 -14.53 3.19
CA LEU A 278 -3.25 -15.30 4.19
C LEU A 278 -4.22 -14.42 4.97
N THR A 279 -3.78 -13.27 5.47
CA THR A 279 -4.55 -12.49 6.45
C THR A 279 -5.51 -11.47 5.85
N LYS A 280 -5.37 -11.13 4.56
CA LYS A 280 -6.11 -10.01 3.94
C LYS A 280 -6.66 -10.32 2.55
N SER A 281 -6.37 -11.49 1.97
CA SER A 281 -6.70 -11.81 0.58
C SER A 281 -7.36 -13.20 0.45
N ALA A 282 -7.26 -13.79 -0.75
CA ALA A 282 -8.01 -14.97 -1.20
C ALA A 282 -7.43 -16.31 -0.77
N ALA A 283 -6.65 -16.36 0.31
CA ALA A 283 -6.11 -17.62 0.79
C ALA A 283 -7.24 -18.63 1.10
N PRO A 284 -7.15 -19.89 0.65
CA PRO A 284 -8.16 -20.91 0.92
C PRO A 284 -8.49 -21.05 2.40
N VAL A 285 -7.49 -20.99 3.28
CA VAL A 285 -7.66 -21.05 4.75
C VAL A 285 -8.51 -19.90 5.30
N GLY A 286 -8.56 -18.77 4.61
CA GLY A 286 -9.42 -17.64 4.97
C GLY A 286 -10.86 -17.78 4.50
N ASN A 287 -11.19 -18.77 3.65
CA ASN A 287 -12.54 -19.03 3.15
C ASN A 287 -13.24 -17.75 2.64
N MET A 288 -12.48 -16.89 1.96
CA MET A 288 -12.89 -15.57 1.45
C MET A 288 -13.37 -14.54 2.50
N LEU A 289 -13.34 -14.86 3.80
CA LEU A 289 -13.70 -13.94 4.89
C LEU A 289 -12.90 -12.62 4.84
N PRO A 290 -11.56 -12.62 4.64
CA PRO A 290 -10.79 -11.38 4.57
C PRO A 290 -11.22 -10.42 3.46
N ILE A 291 -11.83 -10.95 2.40
CA ILE A 291 -12.26 -10.17 1.22
C ILE A 291 -13.70 -9.71 1.38
N ALA A 292 -14.57 -10.61 1.83
CA ALA A 292 -16.00 -10.37 1.91
C ALA A 292 -16.35 -9.15 2.78
N ILE A 293 -15.55 -8.86 3.81
CA ILE A 293 -15.72 -7.70 4.68
C ILE A 293 -15.60 -6.34 3.97
N ALA A 294 -15.01 -6.28 2.77
CA ALA A 294 -14.86 -5.05 1.99
C ALA A 294 -16.12 -4.65 1.20
N TRP A 295 -17.18 -5.48 1.20
CA TRP A 295 -18.41 -5.22 0.45
C TRP A 295 -19.07 -3.85 0.72
N PRO A 296 -19.05 -3.26 1.94
CA PRO A 296 -19.67 -1.95 2.16
C PRO A 296 -18.98 -0.85 1.34
N LEU A 297 -17.66 -0.90 1.21
CA LEU A 297 -16.90 0.04 0.40
C LEU A 297 -17.21 -0.14 -1.09
N LEU A 298 -17.29 -1.38 -1.58
CA LEU A 298 -17.66 -1.62 -2.98
C LEU A 298 -19.08 -1.15 -3.28
N SER A 299 -20.01 -1.32 -2.35
CA SER A 299 -21.38 -0.82 -2.46
C SER A 299 -21.42 0.71 -2.55
N GLU A 300 -20.58 1.40 -1.78
CA GLU A 300 -20.54 2.86 -1.76
C GLU A 300 -19.83 3.45 -2.99
N PHE A 301 -18.83 2.76 -3.55
CA PHE A 301 -18.26 3.07 -4.87
C PHE A 301 -19.30 3.01 -5.99
N ILE A 302 -20.14 1.96 -6.01
CA ILE A 302 -21.23 1.84 -6.99
C ILE A 302 -22.25 2.96 -6.78
N GLN A 303 -22.65 3.22 -5.53
CA GLN A 303 -23.63 4.25 -5.21
C GLN A 303 -23.19 5.65 -5.66
N THR A 304 -21.96 6.03 -5.36
CA THR A 304 -21.41 7.36 -5.73
C THR A 304 -21.25 7.51 -7.25
N ALA A 305 -20.84 6.44 -7.94
CA ALA A 305 -20.81 6.42 -9.41
C ALA A 305 -22.21 6.57 -10.03
N GLU A 306 -23.21 5.82 -9.54
CA GLU A 306 -24.60 5.92 -10.01
C GLU A 306 -25.17 7.32 -9.76
N GLN A 307 -24.88 7.93 -8.61
CA GLN A 307 -25.32 9.30 -8.32
C GLN A 307 -24.72 10.32 -9.30
N ALA A 308 -23.44 10.20 -9.63
CA ALA A 308 -22.77 11.05 -10.62
C ALA A 308 -23.30 10.81 -12.05
N ILE A 309 -23.52 9.55 -12.44
CA ILE A 309 -24.07 9.17 -13.75
C ILE A 309 -25.46 9.75 -13.96
N ASN A 310 -26.33 9.62 -12.95
CA ASN A 310 -27.73 10.01 -13.01
C ASN A 310 -27.98 11.49 -12.66
N GLY A 311 -26.92 12.28 -12.42
CA GLY A 311 -27.04 13.70 -12.09
C GLY A 311 -27.64 13.99 -10.71
N GLN A 312 -27.63 13.02 -9.80
CA GLN A 312 -28.07 13.17 -8.41
C GLN A 312 -26.99 13.79 -7.52
N SER A 313 -25.74 13.77 -7.98
CA SER A 313 -24.60 14.44 -7.36
C SER A 313 -23.85 15.24 -8.42
N ASP A 314 -23.37 16.43 -8.02
CA ASP A 314 -22.54 17.31 -8.83
C ASP A 314 -21.03 17.09 -8.59
N ASN A 315 -20.67 16.16 -7.70
CA ASN A 315 -19.29 15.78 -7.47
C ASN A 315 -18.68 15.20 -8.76
N ARG A 316 -17.53 15.76 -9.15
CA ARG A 316 -16.70 15.27 -10.26
C ARG A 316 -15.68 14.26 -9.79
N VAL A 317 -15.29 14.31 -8.52
CA VAL A 317 -14.33 13.38 -7.93
C VAL A 317 -14.71 13.02 -6.50
N ASN A 318 -14.70 11.72 -6.18
CA ASN A 318 -14.76 11.22 -4.81
C ASN A 318 -13.43 10.56 -4.42
N LEU A 319 -12.76 11.09 -3.41
CA LEU A 319 -11.46 10.62 -2.91
C LEU A 319 -11.62 9.96 -1.54
N ARG A 320 -11.01 8.78 -1.34
CA ARG A 320 -11.00 8.09 -0.04
C ARG A 320 -9.57 7.75 0.37
N PHE A 321 -9.15 8.10 1.59
CA PHE A 321 -7.79 7.85 2.09
C PHE A 321 -7.79 6.91 3.30
N ALA A 322 -7.11 5.78 3.16
CA ALA A 322 -7.18 4.67 4.11
C ALA A 322 -5.89 3.82 4.16
N HIS A 323 -6.03 2.50 4.24
CA HIS A 323 -4.96 1.58 4.65
C HIS A 323 -4.69 0.48 3.61
N ALA A 324 -3.56 -0.21 3.74
CA ALA A 324 -3.33 -1.46 3.00
C ALA A 324 -4.40 -2.51 3.35
N GLU A 325 -4.84 -2.55 4.61
CA GLU A 325 -5.97 -3.34 5.10
C GLU A 325 -7.31 -2.98 4.44
N THR A 326 -7.43 -1.79 3.83
CA THR A 326 -8.59 -1.39 3.03
C THR A 326 -8.41 -1.78 1.57
N VAL A 327 -7.25 -1.46 0.99
CA VAL A 327 -6.96 -1.62 -0.43
C VAL A 327 -6.89 -3.09 -0.85
N ILE A 328 -6.15 -3.93 -0.12
CA ILE A 328 -5.94 -5.34 -0.49
C ILE A 328 -7.28 -6.08 -0.65
N PRO A 329 -8.16 -6.14 0.37
CA PRO A 329 -9.42 -6.86 0.21
C PRO A 329 -10.39 -6.18 -0.75
N PHE A 330 -10.33 -4.85 -0.94
CA PHE A 330 -11.15 -4.15 -1.94
C PHE A 330 -10.76 -4.52 -3.37
N VAL A 331 -9.45 -4.48 -3.70
CA VAL A 331 -8.91 -4.88 -5.01
C VAL A 331 -9.24 -6.35 -5.30
N THR A 332 -9.03 -7.22 -4.30
CA THR A 332 -9.35 -8.63 -4.41
C THR A 332 -10.86 -8.87 -4.57
N LEU A 333 -11.72 -8.13 -3.86
CA LEU A 333 -13.17 -8.24 -3.99
C LEU A 333 -13.64 -7.89 -5.41
N MET A 334 -13.03 -6.88 -6.03
CA MET A 334 -13.30 -6.51 -7.42
C MET A 334 -12.80 -7.55 -8.44
N GLY A 335 -11.96 -8.50 -8.04
CA GLY A 335 -11.35 -9.48 -8.95
C GLY A 335 -10.35 -8.85 -9.91
N ILE A 336 -9.69 -7.75 -9.54
CA ILE A 336 -8.73 -7.08 -10.42
C ILE A 336 -7.58 -8.06 -10.76
N GLY A 337 -7.28 -8.19 -12.06
CA GLY A 337 -6.23 -9.07 -12.57
C GLY A 337 -6.45 -10.52 -12.15
N LYS A 338 -5.55 -11.03 -11.31
CA LYS A 338 -5.66 -12.34 -10.66
C LYS A 338 -5.53 -12.23 -9.14
N THR A 339 -5.90 -11.09 -8.57
CA THR A 339 -5.71 -10.80 -7.14
C THR A 339 -6.56 -11.67 -6.22
N ASP A 340 -7.63 -12.28 -6.75
CA ASP A 340 -8.55 -13.20 -6.06
C ASP A 340 -8.27 -14.69 -6.32
N ILE A 341 -7.12 -15.02 -6.90
CA ILE A 341 -6.70 -16.41 -7.09
C ILE A 341 -6.56 -17.14 -5.75
N GLN A 342 -7.15 -18.34 -5.66
CA GLN A 342 -7.02 -19.23 -4.51
C GLN A 342 -5.88 -20.23 -4.74
N ILE A 343 -4.77 -19.99 -4.06
CA ILE A 343 -3.54 -20.78 -4.13
C ILE A 343 -3.44 -21.66 -2.89
N ALA A 344 -3.40 -22.99 -3.07
CA ALA A 344 -3.32 -23.96 -1.98
C ALA A 344 -1.91 -24.11 -1.39
N SER A 345 -0.87 -24.06 -2.22
CA SER A 345 0.52 -24.22 -1.79
C SER A 345 1.13 -22.88 -1.35
N PRO A 346 1.65 -22.75 -0.11
CA PRO A 346 2.33 -21.52 0.35
C PRO A 346 3.50 -21.08 -0.54
N ASP A 347 4.32 -22.01 -1.02
CA ASP A 347 5.46 -21.71 -1.91
C ASP A 347 5.03 -21.06 -3.23
N SER A 348 3.89 -21.48 -3.76
CA SER A 348 3.33 -20.96 -5.01
C SER A 348 2.78 -19.54 -4.89
N VAL A 349 2.49 -19.05 -3.67
CA VAL A 349 1.86 -17.74 -3.46
C VAL A 349 2.69 -16.63 -4.09
N SER A 350 4.01 -16.64 -3.85
CA SER A 350 4.94 -15.63 -4.40
C SER A 350 5.00 -15.57 -5.93
N ILE A 351 4.62 -16.65 -6.62
CA ILE A 351 4.62 -16.73 -8.07
C ILE A 351 3.39 -16.01 -8.64
N TYR A 352 2.22 -16.22 -8.05
CA TYR A 352 0.94 -15.79 -8.61
C TYR A 352 0.32 -14.57 -7.94
N TRP A 353 0.72 -14.26 -6.71
CA TRP A 353 0.19 -13.13 -5.94
C TRP A 353 1.32 -12.34 -5.28
N LYS A 354 1.39 -11.03 -5.55
CA LYS A 354 2.49 -10.16 -5.17
C LYS A 354 1.96 -8.90 -4.49
N ASP A 355 2.25 -8.74 -3.21
CA ASP A 355 1.76 -7.64 -2.38
C ASP A 355 2.23 -6.26 -2.87
N TYR A 356 3.45 -6.14 -3.39
CA TYR A 356 4.00 -4.91 -3.93
C TYR A 356 3.33 -4.43 -5.23
N GLU A 357 2.65 -5.31 -5.96
CA GLU A 357 1.87 -4.92 -7.16
C GLU A 357 0.48 -4.38 -6.79
N ILE A 358 -0.01 -4.76 -5.60
CA ILE A 358 -1.37 -4.48 -5.12
C ILE A 358 -1.38 -3.29 -4.17
N ALA A 359 -0.55 -3.36 -3.13
CA ALA A 359 -0.57 -2.42 -2.03
C ALA A 359 0.83 -1.92 -1.61
N PRO A 360 1.62 -1.29 -2.51
CA PRO A 360 2.75 -0.45 -2.10
C PRO A 360 2.30 0.73 -1.22
N MET A 361 3.23 1.52 -0.68
CA MET A 361 2.90 2.84 -0.11
C MET A 361 2.16 3.68 -1.17
N ALA A 362 1.21 4.52 -0.75
CA ALA A 362 0.31 5.28 -1.64
C ALA A 362 -0.47 4.47 -2.69
N ALA A 363 -0.59 3.14 -2.52
CA ALA A 363 -1.38 2.31 -3.43
C ALA A 363 -2.79 2.85 -3.63
N ASN A 364 -3.29 2.85 -4.86
CA ASN A 364 -4.57 3.45 -5.17
C ASN A 364 -5.34 2.70 -6.25
N VAL A 365 -6.67 2.81 -6.19
CA VAL A 365 -7.61 2.36 -7.20
C VAL A 365 -8.37 3.59 -7.70
N GLN A 366 -8.47 3.74 -9.02
CA GLN A 366 -9.23 4.81 -9.66
C GLN A 366 -10.19 4.21 -10.67
N TRP A 367 -11.47 4.56 -10.57
CA TRP A 367 -12.46 4.32 -11.61
C TRP A 367 -12.69 5.63 -12.33
N VAL A 368 -12.35 5.68 -13.61
CA VAL A 368 -12.56 6.88 -14.44
C VAL A 368 -13.73 6.58 -15.37
N PHE A 369 -14.77 7.41 -15.29
CA PHE A 369 -15.99 7.24 -16.05
C PHE A 369 -16.03 8.16 -17.26
N TYR A 370 -16.49 7.63 -18.39
CA TYR A 370 -16.54 8.28 -19.68
C TYR A 370 -17.93 8.17 -20.29
N ARG A 371 -18.32 9.17 -21.08
CA ARG A 371 -19.44 9.06 -22.02
C ARG A 371 -18.89 9.02 -23.44
N ASP A 372 -19.43 8.14 -24.26
CA ASP A 372 -19.19 8.21 -25.70
C ASP A 372 -20.19 9.15 -26.40
N LYS A 373 -20.06 9.26 -27.72
CA LYS A 373 -20.93 10.08 -28.59
C LYS A 373 -22.42 9.70 -28.53
N ASP A 374 -22.72 8.45 -28.16
CA ASP A 374 -24.09 7.92 -28.06
C ASP A 374 -24.60 8.00 -26.61
N CYS A 375 -23.90 8.75 -25.75
CA CYS A 375 -24.15 8.88 -24.31
C CYS A 375 -24.05 7.58 -23.51
N GLN A 376 -23.47 6.51 -24.08
CA GLN A 376 -23.22 5.28 -23.35
C GLN A 376 -22.13 5.52 -22.30
N VAL A 377 -22.35 4.97 -21.10
CA VAL A 377 -21.40 5.10 -19.98
C VAL A 377 -20.40 3.96 -20.00
N TRP A 378 -19.12 4.33 -19.91
CA TRP A 378 -17.97 3.44 -19.84
C TRP A 378 -17.14 3.73 -18.60
N VAL A 379 -16.41 2.73 -18.12
CA VAL A 379 -15.48 2.86 -16.99
C VAL A 379 -14.12 2.27 -17.35
N LYS A 380 -13.06 2.96 -16.95
CA LYS A 380 -11.68 2.47 -16.95
C LYS A 380 -11.22 2.30 -15.50
N ILE A 381 -10.68 1.13 -15.18
CA ILE A 381 -10.19 0.82 -13.82
C ILE A 381 -8.67 0.91 -13.84
N LEU A 382 -8.10 1.67 -12.92
CA LEU A 382 -6.66 1.76 -12.69
C LEU A 382 -6.33 1.19 -11.32
N LEU A 383 -5.28 0.37 -11.25
CA LEU A 383 -4.60 -0.02 -10.01
C LEU A 383 -3.19 0.57 -10.05
N ASN A 384 -2.85 1.39 -9.07
CA ASN A 384 -1.56 2.09 -9.00
C ASN A 384 -1.26 2.84 -10.30
N GLU A 385 -2.27 3.57 -10.79
CA GLU A 385 -2.26 4.35 -12.03
C GLU A 385 -2.01 3.58 -13.34
N GLN A 386 -2.02 2.24 -13.29
CA GLN A 386 -1.94 1.35 -14.44
C GLN A 386 -3.29 0.73 -14.77
N GLU A 387 -3.58 0.56 -16.05
CA GLU A 387 -4.82 -0.05 -16.53
C GLU A 387 -4.96 -1.49 -16.03
N ALA A 388 -6.10 -1.77 -15.41
CA ALA A 388 -6.35 -3.01 -14.72
C ALA A 388 -7.53 -3.75 -15.35
N THR A 389 -7.38 -5.07 -15.50
CA THR A 389 -8.46 -5.93 -15.99
C THR A 389 -9.36 -6.37 -14.84
N ILE A 390 -10.65 -6.56 -15.13
CA ILE A 390 -11.57 -7.32 -14.27
C ILE A 390 -12.23 -8.45 -15.10
N PRO A 391 -12.86 -9.47 -14.46
CA PRO A 391 -13.55 -10.58 -15.12
C PRO A 391 -14.86 -10.20 -15.84
N VAL A 392 -14.84 -9.10 -16.59
CA VAL A 392 -15.94 -8.63 -17.44
C VAL A 392 -15.41 -8.56 -18.85
N VAL A 393 -16.17 -9.07 -19.82
CA VAL A 393 -15.75 -9.06 -21.23
C VAL A 393 -15.83 -7.63 -21.78
N THR A 394 -14.78 -7.21 -22.49
CA THR A 394 -14.80 -5.99 -23.29
C THR A 394 -13.99 -6.22 -24.57
N SER A 395 -14.51 -5.73 -25.70
CA SER A 395 -13.76 -5.66 -26.96
C SER A 395 -12.95 -4.38 -27.08
N PHE A 396 -12.99 -3.50 -26.06
CA PHE A 396 -12.46 -2.16 -26.10
C PHE A 396 -11.62 -1.83 -24.87
N PHE A 397 -10.79 -2.79 -24.44
CA PHE A 397 -9.86 -2.59 -23.32
C PHE A 397 -9.01 -1.33 -23.57
N PRO A 398 -8.85 -0.45 -22.57
CA PRO A 398 -9.13 -0.62 -21.13
C PRO A 398 -10.53 -0.19 -20.66
N TYR A 399 -11.46 0.06 -21.58
CA TYR A 399 -12.80 0.55 -21.26
C TYR A 399 -13.81 -0.59 -21.17
N TYR A 400 -14.68 -0.53 -20.17
CA TYR A 400 -15.76 -1.49 -19.95
C TYR A 400 -17.10 -0.77 -19.94
N ARG A 401 -18.15 -1.40 -20.47
CA ARG A 401 -19.52 -0.84 -20.32
C ARG A 401 -19.90 -0.84 -18.85
N TRP A 402 -20.32 0.32 -18.33
CA TRP A 402 -20.61 0.45 -16.91
C TRP A 402 -21.72 -0.50 -16.44
N GLU A 403 -22.75 -0.73 -17.25
CA GLU A 403 -23.85 -1.64 -16.91
C GLU A 403 -23.35 -3.06 -16.58
N GLU A 404 -22.48 -3.63 -17.43
CA GLU A 404 -21.88 -4.95 -17.25
C GLU A 404 -21.00 -5.01 -15.99
N VAL A 405 -20.20 -3.96 -15.77
CA VAL A 405 -19.35 -3.85 -14.57
C VAL A 405 -20.19 -3.74 -13.31
N CYS A 406 -21.22 -2.88 -13.32
CA CYS A 406 -22.13 -2.68 -12.20
C CYS A 406 -22.87 -3.99 -11.85
N HIS A 407 -23.33 -4.74 -12.85
CA HIS A 407 -23.93 -6.05 -12.67
C HIS A 407 -22.96 -7.04 -11.99
N TYR A 408 -21.75 -7.19 -12.54
CA TYR A 408 -20.71 -8.05 -11.98
C TYR A 408 -20.36 -7.68 -10.52
N LEU A 409 -20.13 -6.40 -10.23
CA LEU A 409 -19.76 -5.96 -8.89
C LEU A 409 -20.90 -6.14 -7.87
N LYS A 410 -22.16 -5.97 -8.28
CA LYS A 410 -23.33 -6.28 -7.44
C LYS A 410 -23.40 -7.78 -7.11
N GLN A 411 -23.06 -8.67 -8.04
CA GLN A 411 -22.94 -10.10 -7.75
C GLN A 411 -21.83 -10.38 -6.74
N ARG A 412 -20.64 -9.75 -6.88
CA ARG A 412 -19.53 -9.88 -5.91
C ARG A 412 -19.95 -9.43 -4.50
N ILE A 413 -20.76 -8.37 -4.38
CA ILE A 413 -21.35 -7.94 -3.11
C ILE A 413 -22.33 -8.98 -2.56
N ALA A 414 -23.22 -9.53 -3.39
CA ALA A 414 -24.19 -10.54 -2.95
C ALA A 414 -23.49 -11.80 -2.40
N ILE A 415 -22.49 -12.31 -3.14
CA ILE A 415 -21.66 -13.44 -2.70
C ILE A 415 -20.94 -13.12 -1.39
N SER A 416 -20.40 -11.90 -1.24
CA SER A 416 -19.74 -11.48 0.00
C SER A 416 -20.68 -11.50 1.21
N LYS A 417 -21.91 -11.02 1.03
CA LYS A 417 -22.93 -11.05 2.10
C LYS A 417 -23.29 -12.49 2.48
N GLU A 418 -23.38 -13.40 1.50
CA GLU A 418 -23.60 -14.83 1.75
C GLU A 418 -22.43 -15.49 2.47
N ILE A 419 -21.18 -15.15 2.10
CA ILE A 419 -19.99 -15.64 2.80
C ILE A 419 -20.06 -15.20 4.27
N LEU A 420 -20.31 -13.92 4.54
CA LEU A 420 -20.34 -13.38 5.90
C LEU A 420 -21.43 -14.00 6.78
N SER A 421 -22.61 -14.35 6.23
CA SER A 421 -23.68 -14.97 7.01
C SER A 421 -23.29 -16.34 7.58
N ARG A 422 -22.42 -17.09 6.88
CA ARG A 422 -21.88 -18.39 7.32
C ARG A 422 -20.90 -18.28 8.49
N PHE A 423 -20.33 -17.10 8.73
CA PHE A 423 -19.43 -16.83 9.86
C PHE A 423 -20.16 -16.24 11.07
N SER A 424 -21.30 -15.59 10.87
CA SER A 424 -22.13 -15.07 11.97
C SER A 424 -22.82 -16.17 12.78
N SER A 425 -23.12 -17.32 12.18
CA SER A 425 -23.82 -18.44 12.84
C SER A 425 -22.92 -19.35 13.68
N LYS A 426 -21.61 -19.06 13.79
CA LYS A 426 -20.63 -19.88 14.54
C LYS A 426 -20.12 -19.20 15.82
N THR A 427 -20.67 -18.05 16.17
CA THR A 427 -20.22 -17.21 17.30
C THR A 427 -21.29 -16.98 18.36
N ASP A 428 -22.44 -17.64 18.23
CA ASP A 428 -23.39 -17.91 19.32
C ASP A 428 -23.14 -19.33 19.83
#